data_AF-A0A948RJW5-F1
#
_entry.id   AF-A0A948RJW5-F1
#
_cell.length_a   1.000
_cell.length_b   1.000
_cell.length_c   1.000
_cell.angle_alpha   90.00
_cell.angle_beta   90.00
_cell.angle_gamma   90.00
#
_symmetry.space_group_name_H-M   'P 1'
#
loop_
_entity.id
_entity.type
_entity.pdbx_description
1 polymer ?
#
loop_
_entity_poly.entity_id
_entity_poly.type
_entity_poly.pdbx_seq_one_letter_code
_entity_poly.pdbx_strand_id
1 'polypeptide(L)'
;MSFSRSRRRKRNEGVTKARRSEDKRVLMVSYNYPPVGAIGAVRTSKLARYLPDSGWRPTVLTVSRDRTKWSGGELEEGALRRVRVIKAPFPDILTMAKEALTRLGLVKDTGRPDEPAAPGGATRGGTARRLFSATRRWAAFPDRYLLWVPFAVVRGLIELRKAEYGAIYSTSPPVSGHIVAAALSRLSGVPWVADLRDPWRHPYIDFSPLQDRIDARLERLVLRRASALVTVSEPLADELLARNGRRPCGVACVTNGFDPVDASEGAPPSSDRFVLTYTGALFGLRQDPAPLLQTLDGLASEGSVDPGRVLVRFFGPREPGLDALIGGLAYPGMVEVCGVVPRGRALEAQRESTAVLVLLWDEPYTAKIYGGKALEYLGAGRPILAWNPSGGIIGDLLRRTGAGKAVCDREELHRVLLEWYGEFERTGTVAFHGTEPEIERYSWESLAGEMSSIIDCVAGVEHPGS
;
A
#
# COMPACT_ATOMS: atom_id res chain seq x y z
N MET A 1 -46.58 46.05 1.41
CA MET A 1 -46.37 44.62 1.76
C MET A 1 -45.33 43.95 0.83
N SER A 2 -44.03 44.29 0.92
CA SER A 2 -43.01 43.64 0.05
C SER A 2 -41.69 43.25 0.75
N PHE A 3 -41.47 43.61 2.02
CA PHE A 3 -40.20 43.34 2.72
C PHE A 3 -40.10 41.98 3.43
N SER A 4 -41.18 41.18 3.48
CA SER A 4 -41.24 39.92 4.24
C SER A 4 -40.84 38.67 3.42
N ARG A 5 -40.98 38.68 2.09
CA ARG A 5 -40.70 37.51 1.24
C ARG A 5 -39.20 37.31 0.92
N SER A 6 -38.41 38.38 0.90
CA SER A 6 -36.97 38.34 0.59
C SER A 6 -36.13 37.70 1.71
N ARG A 7 -36.44 37.98 2.99
CA ARG A 7 -35.73 37.39 4.14
C ARG A 7 -36.07 35.91 4.35
N ARG A 8 -37.29 35.46 4.04
CA ARG A 8 -37.68 34.04 4.11
C ARG A 8 -37.01 33.19 3.04
N ARG A 9 -36.79 33.73 1.84
CA ARG A 9 -36.13 33.03 0.72
C ARG A 9 -34.62 32.88 0.96
N LYS A 10 -33.94 33.93 1.43
CA LYS A 10 -32.51 33.85 1.85
C LYS A 10 -32.28 32.96 3.08
N ARG A 11 -33.24 32.91 4.01
CA ARG A 11 -33.16 32.02 5.18
C ARG A 11 -33.43 30.55 4.83
N ASN A 12 -34.30 30.28 3.84
CA ASN A 12 -34.48 28.93 3.30
C ASN A 12 -33.31 28.48 2.40
N GLU A 13 -32.70 29.38 1.63
CA GLU A 13 -31.49 29.09 0.85
C GLU A 13 -30.25 28.87 1.74
N GLY A 14 -30.13 29.61 2.84
CA GLY A 14 -29.09 29.38 3.85
C GLY A 14 -29.26 28.05 4.61
N VAL A 15 -30.51 27.63 4.85
CA VAL A 15 -30.82 26.33 5.50
C VAL A 15 -30.71 25.15 4.52
N THR A 16 -30.94 25.34 3.21
CA THR A 16 -30.69 24.28 2.21
C THR A 16 -29.22 24.16 1.81
N LYS A 17 -28.42 25.24 1.83
CA LYS A 17 -26.96 25.15 1.66
C LYS A 17 -26.27 24.51 2.88
N ALA A 18 -26.71 24.84 4.10
CA ALA A 18 -26.20 24.23 5.33
C ALA A 18 -26.57 22.73 5.47
N ARG A 19 -27.72 22.30 4.92
CA ARG A 19 -28.08 20.87 4.91
C ARG A 19 -27.33 20.01 3.88
N ARG A 20 -26.70 20.61 2.86
CA ARG A 20 -25.91 19.85 1.87
C ARG A 20 -24.51 19.45 2.38
N SER A 21 -24.00 20.08 3.44
CA SER A 21 -22.68 19.73 3.99
C SER A 21 -22.71 18.60 5.02
N GLU A 22 -23.87 18.20 5.55
CA GLU A 22 -23.92 17.33 6.74
C GLU A 22 -23.96 15.82 6.45
N ASP A 23 -23.97 15.36 5.19
CA ASP A 23 -24.03 13.92 4.92
C ASP A 23 -23.52 13.50 3.53
N LYS A 24 -22.35 13.99 3.10
CA LYS A 24 -21.74 13.54 1.82
C LYS A 24 -21.39 12.06 1.92
N ARG A 25 -21.83 11.21 0.99
CA ARG A 25 -21.59 9.76 1.03
C ARG A 25 -20.72 9.29 -0.12
N VAL A 26 -19.70 8.48 0.18
CA VAL A 26 -18.83 7.85 -0.81
C VAL A 26 -18.94 6.34 -0.72
N LEU A 27 -19.15 5.68 -1.86
CA LEU A 27 -19.10 4.22 -1.96
C LEU A 27 -17.67 3.80 -2.33
N MET A 28 -16.97 3.17 -1.41
CA MET A 28 -15.60 2.69 -1.60
C MET A 28 -15.60 1.22 -2.02
N VAL A 29 -15.29 0.94 -3.28
CA VAL A 29 -15.16 -0.41 -3.82
C VAL A 29 -13.73 -0.89 -3.59
N SER A 30 -13.56 -1.82 -2.65
CA SER A 30 -12.26 -2.44 -2.38
C SER A 30 -12.42 -3.93 -2.12
N TYR A 31 -11.79 -4.74 -2.98
CA TYR A 31 -11.77 -6.19 -2.77
C TYR A 31 -11.04 -6.56 -1.47
N ASN A 32 -9.93 -5.88 -1.19
CA ASN A 32 -9.13 -6.07 0.01
C ASN A 32 -9.57 -5.07 1.08
N TYR A 33 -10.27 -5.53 2.10
CA TYR A 33 -10.64 -4.71 3.24
C TYR A 33 -10.63 -5.57 4.51
N PRO A 34 -10.35 -5.01 5.70
CA PRO A 34 -10.38 -5.78 6.95
C PRO A 34 -11.67 -6.61 7.08
N PRO A 35 -11.57 -7.86 7.55
CA PRO A 35 -10.43 -8.50 8.24
C PRO A 35 -9.37 -9.14 7.31
N VAL A 36 -9.43 -8.91 5.99
CA VAL A 36 -8.39 -9.39 5.07
C VAL A 36 -7.06 -8.68 5.35
N GLY A 37 -6.06 -9.44 5.81
CA GLY A 37 -4.73 -8.92 6.17
C GLY A 37 -3.81 -8.64 4.97
N ALA A 38 -4.33 -8.05 3.91
CA ALA A 38 -3.55 -7.70 2.72
C ALA A 38 -3.05 -6.25 2.81
N ILE A 39 -1.86 -5.96 2.29
CA ILE A 39 -1.30 -4.59 2.23
C ILE A 39 -2.27 -3.64 1.51
N GLY A 40 -2.98 -4.13 0.49
CA GLY A 40 -4.01 -3.36 -0.22
C GLY A 40 -5.20 -2.92 0.63
N ALA A 41 -5.45 -3.57 1.78
CA ALA A 41 -6.52 -3.20 2.70
C ALA A 41 -6.16 -2.00 3.59
N VAL A 42 -4.87 -1.75 3.84
CA VAL A 42 -4.39 -0.71 4.78
C VAL A 42 -4.85 0.67 4.30
N ARG A 43 -4.50 1.05 3.06
CA ARG A 43 -4.86 2.37 2.52
C ARG A 43 -6.35 2.66 2.55
N THR A 44 -7.18 1.73 2.05
CA THR A 44 -8.65 1.94 2.07
C THR A 44 -9.18 2.01 3.49
N SER A 45 -8.64 1.22 4.43
CA SER A 45 -9.07 1.28 5.83
C SER A 45 -8.73 2.63 6.48
N LYS A 46 -7.54 3.17 6.22
CA LYS A 46 -7.11 4.46 6.76
C LYS A 46 -7.88 5.61 6.12
N LEU A 47 -8.07 5.61 4.79
CA LEU A 47 -8.96 6.59 4.13
C LEU A 47 -10.39 6.52 4.69
N ALA A 48 -10.96 5.33 4.86
CA ALA A 48 -12.30 5.18 5.44
C ALA A 48 -12.39 5.64 6.90
N ARG A 49 -11.28 5.64 7.65
CA ARG A 49 -11.20 6.15 9.02
C ARG A 49 -11.25 7.68 9.07
N TYR A 50 -10.50 8.35 8.19
CA TYR A 50 -10.26 9.81 8.25
C TYR A 50 -11.14 10.66 7.32
N LEU A 51 -11.71 10.09 6.26
CA LEU A 51 -12.68 10.81 5.40
C LEU A 51 -13.87 11.46 6.16
N PRO A 52 -14.39 10.87 7.25
CA PRO A 52 -15.40 11.52 8.09
C PRO A 52 -15.01 12.90 8.63
N ASP A 53 -13.72 13.15 8.88
CA ASP A 53 -13.23 14.43 9.39
C ASP A 53 -13.37 15.55 8.33
N SER A 54 -13.42 15.16 7.05
CA SER A 54 -13.74 16.05 5.92
C SER A 54 -15.22 16.04 5.52
N GLY A 55 -16.10 15.47 6.36
CA GLY A 55 -17.55 15.43 6.13
C GLY A 55 -18.04 14.32 5.19
N TRP A 56 -17.16 13.42 4.75
CA TRP A 56 -17.53 12.27 3.91
C TRP A 56 -17.82 11.03 4.75
N ARG A 57 -18.99 10.41 4.57
CA ARG A 57 -19.37 9.14 5.19
C ARG A 57 -19.08 7.97 4.23
N PRO A 58 -18.04 7.17 4.49
CA PRO A 58 -17.69 6.05 3.64
C PRO A 58 -18.61 4.85 3.88
N THR A 59 -18.99 4.19 2.78
CA THR A 59 -19.54 2.84 2.78
C THR A 59 -18.62 1.96 1.95
N VAL A 60 -18.11 0.87 2.53
CA VAL A 60 -17.15 0.00 1.84
C VAL A 60 -17.87 -1.20 1.25
N LEU A 61 -17.72 -1.42 -0.05
CA LEU A 61 -18.13 -2.63 -0.74
C LEU A 61 -16.91 -3.55 -0.92
N THR A 62 -16.95 -4.71 -0.28
CA THR A 62 -15.83 -5.67 -0.26
C THR A 62 -16.29 -7.12 -0.45
N VAL A 63 -15.33 -8.05 -0.53
CA VAL A 63 -15.61 -9.47 -0.64
C VAL A 63 -16.13 -10.03 0.71
N SER A 64 -17.13 -10.91 0.64
CA SER A 64 -17.70 -11.57 1.82
C SER A 64 -16.74 -12.54 2.49
N ARG A 65 -16.06 -13.34 1.67
CA ARG A 65 -15.04 -14.31 2.07
C ARG A 65 -14.14 -14.59 0.88
N ASP A 66 -12.84 -14.62 1.13
CA ASP A 66 -11.84 -15.11 0.19
C ASP A 66 -11.07 -16.23 0.88
N ARG A 67 -11.02 -17.41 0.25
CA ARG A 67 -10.43 -18.63 0.84
C ARG A 67 -8.91 -18.64 0.73
N THR A 68 -8.33 -17.81 -0.13
CA THR A 68 -6.87 -17.77 -0.31
C THR A 68 -6.20 -16.73 0.57
N LYS A 69 -6.98 -15.84 1.17
CA LYS A 69 -6.44 -14.76 2.00
C LYS A 69 -6.54 -15.09 3.47
N TRP A 70 -5.45 -14.77 4.17
CA TRP A 70 -5.43 -14.83 5.62
C TRP A 70 -6.42 -13.81 6.19
N SER A 71 -7.31 -14.29 7.05
CA SER A 71 -8.20 -13.48 7.88
C SER A 71 -7.67 -13.57 9.29
N GLY A 72 -6.97 -12.53 9.73
CA GLY A 72 -6.31 -12.53 11.03
C GLY A 72 -5.33 -11.36 11.23
N GLY A 73 -5.56 -10.24 10.53
CA GLY A 73 -4.80 -9.02 10.76
C GLY A 73 -5.45 -8.17 11.86
N GLU A 74 -4.62 -7.56 12.71
CA GLU A 74 -4.97 -6.62 13.80
C GLU A 74 -5.58 -5.29 13.34
N LEU A 75 -5.98 -5.14 12.07
CA LEU A 75 -6.88 -4.05 11.70
C LEU A 75 -8.25 -4.38 12.30
N GLU A 76 -8.36 -4.17 13.61
CA GLU A 76 -9.50 -4.55 14.40
C GLU A 76 -10.74 -3.90 13.81
N GLU A 77 -11.77 -4.71 13.58
CA GLU A 77 -13.14 -4.23 13.32
C GLU A 77 -13.56 -3.18 14.37
N GLY A 78 -12.93 -3.17 15.56
CA GLY A 78 -13.03 -2.16 16.62
C GLY A 78 -12.78 -0.71 16.18
N ALA A 79 -11.67 -0.43 15.49
CA ALA A 79 -11.35 0.92 15.01
C ALA A 79 -12.24 1.35 13.83
N LEU A 80 -12.86 0.39 13.13
CA LEU A 80 -13.71 0.60 11.96
C LEU A 80 -15.21 0.50 12.28
N ARG A 81 -15.62 0.43 13.56
CA ARG A 81 -17.03 0.27 13.98
C ARG A 81 -18.00 1.32 13.41
N ARG A 82 -17.47 2.46 12.94
CA ARG A 82 -18.25 3.55 12.34
C ARG A 82 -18.41 3.45 10.82
N VAL A 83 -17.66 2.56 10.15
CA VAL A 83 -17.70 2.40 8.69
C VAL A 83 -18.68 1.29 8.33
N ARG A 84 -19.66 1.61 7.48
CA ARG A 84 -20.61 0.61 6.97
C ARG A 84 -19.91 -0.28 5.94
N VAL A 85 -19.90 -1.58 6.16
CA VAL A 85 -19.29 -2.57 5.25
C VAL A 85 -20.36 -3.44 4.60
N ILE A 86 -20.30 -3.55 3.27
CA ILE A 86 -21.18 -4.36 2.44
C ILE A 86 -20.35 -5.47 1.83
N LYS A 87 -20.77 -6.70 2.09
CA LYS A 87 -20.09 -7.91 1.66
C LYS A 87 -20.77 -8.49 0.42
N ALA A 88 -20.00 -8.71 -0.64
CA ALA A 88 -20.44 -9.36 -1.87
C ALA A 88 -19.81 -10.77 -2.01
N PRO A 89 -20.59 -11.78 -2.41
CA PRO A 89 -20.09 -13.12 -2.70
C PRO A 89 -18.95 -13.16 -3.73
N PHE A 90 -17.98 -14.02 -3.48
CA PHE A 90 -16.99 -14.44 -4.48
C PHE A 90 -16.99 -15.97 -4.56
N PRO A 91 -17.61 -16.56 -5.59
CA PRO A 91 -17.53 -17.99 -5.81
C PRO A 91 -16.15 -18.31 -6.38
N ASP A 92 -15.20 -18.66 -5.51
CA ASP A 92 -13.84 -19.07 -5.92
C ASP A 92 -13.85 -20.48 -6.52
N ILE A 93 -14.44 -20.61 -7.71
CA ILE A 93 -14.62 -21.89 -8.42
C ILE A 93 -13.27 -22.59 -8.61
N LEU A 94 -12.20 -21.83 -8.86
CA LEU A 94 -10.85 -22.38 -9.04
C LEU A 94 -10.32 -23.04 -7.77
N THR A 95 -10.42 -22.38 -6.62
CA THR A 95 -10.01 -22.96 -5.34
C THR A 95 -10.93 -24.13 -4.95
N MET A 96 -12.24 -24.01 -5.17
CA MET A 96 -13.20 -25.10 -4.91
C MET A 96 -12.89 -26.35 -5.74
N ALA A 97 -12.58 -26.19 -7.03
CA ALA A 97 -12.20 -27.29 -7.91
C ALA A 97 -10.86 -27.93 -7.48
N LYS A 98 -9.85 -27.12 -7.11
CA LYS A 98 -8.56 -27.62 -6.60
C LYS A 98 -8.78 -28.50 -5.37
N GLU A 99 -9.52 -28.00 -4.38
CA GLU A 99 -9.79 -28.74 -3.14
C GLU A 99 -10.58 -30.03 -3.37
N ALA A 100 -11.57 -30.01 -4.28
CA ALA A 100 -12.31 -31.22 -4.63
C ALA A 100 -11.38 -32.28 -5.24
N LEU A 101 -10.50 -31.88 -6.16
CA LEU A 101 -9.51 -32.79 -6.76
C LEU A 101 -8.48 -33.30 -5.75
N THR A 102 -8.07 -32.46 -4.79
CA THR A 102 -7.19 -32.87 -3.69
C THR A 102 -7.88 -33.87 -2.75
N ARG A 103 -9.14 -33.66 -2.39
CA ARG A 103 -9.95 -34.63 -1.60
C ARG A 103 -10.12 -35.97 -2.31
N LEU A 104 -10.18 -35.95 -3.65
CA LEU A 104 -10.25 -37.15 -4.47
C LEU A 104 -8.87 -37.81 -4.71
N GLY A 105 -7.80 -37.28 -4.12
CA GLY A 105 -6.44 -37.83 -4.26
C GLY A 105 -5.79 -37.61 -5.63
N LEU A 106 -6.42 -36.83 -6.52
CA LEU A 106 -5.97 -36.59 -7.89
C LEU A 106 -4.88 -35.51 -7.98
N VAL A 107 -4.74 -34.68 -6.94
CA VAL A 107 -3.76 -33.59 -6.87
C VAL A 107 -3.16 -33.55 -5.46
N LYS A 108 -1.83 -33.66 -5.35
CA LYS A 108 -1.12 -33.47 -4.07
C LYS A 108 -1.24 -32.01 -3.62
N ASP A 109 -1.49 -31.80 -2.33
CA ASP A 109 -1.64 -30.48 -1.73
C ASP A 109 -0.27 -29.76 -1.68
N THR A 110 0.08 -29.09 -2.77
CA THR A 110 1.12 -28.07 -2.77
C THR A 110 0.43 -26.79 -2.29
N GLY A 111 0.82 -26.28 -1.11
CA GLY A 111 0.13 -25.26 -0.30
C GLY A 111 -0.38 -23.98 -0.99
N ARG A 112 -0.33 -22.85 -0.27
CA ARG A 112 -1.06 -21.61 -0.63
C ARG A 112 -0.78 -21.16 -2.08
N PRO A 113 -1.82 -20.75 -2.85
CA PRO A 113 -1.68 -20.43 -4.28
C PRO A 113 -0.95 -19.11 -4.59
N ASP A 114 -0.57 -18.31 -3.59
CA ASP A 114 0.02 -16.98 -3.76
C ASP A 114 1.55 -16.92 -3.54
N GLU A 115 2.22 -18.06 -3.34
CA GLU A 115 3.69 -18.11 -3.44
C GLU A 115 4.11 -18.28 -4.91
N PRO A 116 4.96 -17.41 -5.48
CA PRO A 116 5.59 -17.70 -6.76
C PRO A 116 6.40 -18.98 -6.60
N ALA A 117 6.05 -20.01 -7.37
CA ALA A 117 6.75 -21.28 -7.35
C ALA A 117 8.24 -21.04 -7.64
N ALA A 118 9.10 -21.52 -6.73
CA ALA A 118 10.54 -21.56 -6.96
C ALA A 118 10.84 -22.26 -8.30
N PRO A 119 11.75 -21.74 -9.13
CA PRO A 119 12.09 -22.35 -10.39
C PRO A 119 12.96 -23.59 -10.14
N GLY A 120 12.35 -24.77 -10.02
CA GLY A 120 13.11 -26.00 -9.88
C GLY A 120 12.22 -27.24 -9.92
N GLY A 121 12.34 -28.04 -10.99
CA GLY A 121 11.73 -29.37 -11.06
C GLY A 121 11.22 -29.73 -12.45
N ALA A 122 12.13 -30.00 -13.39
CA ALA A 122 11.80 -30.60 -14.67
C ALA A 122 11.35 -32.06 -14.47
N THR A 123 10.06 -32.34 -14.65
CA THR A 123 9.56 -33.70 -14.89
C THR A 123 8.47 -33.73 -15.97
N ARG A 124 8.58 -34.76 -16.81
CA ARG A 124 7.91 -35.01 -18.11
C ARG A 124 6.38 -34.87 -18.08
N GLY A 125 5.84 -34.02 -18.98
CA GLY A 125 4.40 -33.86 -19.23
C GLY A 125 4.04 -32.59 -20.00
N GLY A 126 4.66 -32.35 -21.17
CA GLY A 126 4.77 -31.03 -21.81
C GLY A 126 3.49 -30.41 -22.37
N THR A 127 2.56 -31.19 -22.93
CA THR A 127 1.40 -30.63 -23.67
C THR A 127 0.17 -30.46 -22.79
N ALA A 128 -0.15 -31.44 -21.94
CA ALA A 128 -1.27 -31.37 -21.01
C ALA A 128 -1.05 -30.30 -19.91
N ARG A 129 0.19 -30.16 -19.40
CA ARG A 129 0.54 -29.04 -18.50
C ARG A 129 0.43 -27.69 -19.18
N ARG A 130 0.83 -27.55 -20.45
CA ARG A 130 0.70 -26.28 -21.19
C ARG A 130 -0.76 -25.90 -21.38
N LEU A 131 -1.61 -26.83 -21.80
CA LEU A 131 -3.05 -26.58 -21.98
C LEU A 131 -3.73 -26.27 -20.64
N PHE A 132 -3.41 -27.00 -19.57
CA PHE A 132 -3.95 -26.76 -18.22
C PHE A 132 -3.43 -25.45 -17.59
N SER A 133 -2.17 -25.08 -17.85
CA SER A 133 -1.60 -23.79 -17.42
C SER A 133 -2.20 -22.62 -18.19
N ALA A 134 -2.52 -22.81 -19.47
CA ALA A 134 -3.19 -21.80 -20.29
C ALA A 134 -4.63 -21.57 -19.80
N THR A 135 -5.41 -22.63 -19.56
CA THR A 135 -6.80 -22.48 -19.06
C THR A 135 -6.86 -21.85 -17.67
N ARG A 136 -5.94 -22.20 -16.77
CA ARG A 136 -5.84 -21.58 -15.44
C ARG A 136 -5.40 -20.11 -15.51
N ARG A 137 -4.52 -19.73 -16.45
CA ARG A 137 -4.15 -18.33 -16.72
C ARG A 137 -5.32 -17.52 -17.27
N TRP A 138 -6.16 -18.11 -18.12
CA TRP A 138 -7.37 -17.48 -18.64
C TRP A 138 -8.48 -17.32 -17.60
N ALA A 139 -8.68 -18.32 -16.74
CA ALA A 139 -9.66 -18.25 -15.66
C ALA A 139 -9.29 -17.21 -14.58
N ALA A 140 -8.03 -16.80 -14.52
CA ALA A 140 -7.52 -15.79 -13.61
C ALA A 140 -7.28 -14.42 -14.28
N PHE A 141 -7.85 -14.19 -15.47
CA PHE A 141 -7.67 -12.98 -16.27
C PHE A 141 -8.95 -12.12 -16.27
N PRO A 142 -8.89 -10.78 -16.14
CA PRO A 142 -7.70 -9.93 -15.95
C PRO A 142 -7.10 -10.07 -14.54
N ASP A 143 -7.90 -10.55 -13.59
CA ASP A 143 -7.45 -11.11 -12.32
C ASP A 143 -8.40 -12.24 -11.90
N ARG A 144 -7.99 -13.03 -10.91
CA ARG A 144 -8.75 -14.18 -10.39
C ARG A 144 -10.09 -13.82 -9.75
N TYR A 145 -10.36 -12.53 -9.53
CA TYR A 145 -11.53 -12.05 -8.82
C TYR A 145 -12.64 -11.59 -9.77
N LEU A 146 -12.54 -11.88 -11.07
CA LEU A 146 -13.57 -11.53 -12.05
C LEU A 146 -14.98 -12.02 -11.66
N LEU A 147 -15.08 -13.21 -11.04
CA LEU A 147 -16.37 -13.76 -10.59
C LEU A 147 -17.00 -13.01 -9.40
N TRP A 148 -16.25 -12.14 -8.72
CA TRP A 148 -16.80 -11.23 -7.71
C TRP A 148 -17.54 -10.05 -8.34
N VAL A 149 -17.14 -9.61 -9.54
CA VAL A 149 -17.68 -8.43 -10.23
C VAL A 149 -19.22 -8.41 -10.32
N PRO A 150 -19.93 -9.44 -10.83
CA PRO A 150 -21.38 -9.38 -10.95
C PRO A 150 -22.08 -9.23 -9.60
N PHE A 151 -21.63 -9.96 -8.57
CA PHE A 151 -22.22 -9.87 -7.24
C PHE A 151 -21.94 -8.53 -6.58
N ALA A 152 -20.73 -8.00 -6.74
CA ALA A 152 -20.35 -6.68 -6.24
C ALA A 152 -21.17 -5.58 -6.92
N VAL A 153 -21.36 -5.64 -8.25
CA VAL A 153 -22.21 -4.69 -8.97
C VAL A 153 -23.66 -4.73 -8.46
N VAL A 154 -24.26 -5.92 -8.31
CA VAL A 154 -25.63 -6.03 -7.79
C VAL A 154 -25.74 -5.45 -6.38
N ARG A 155 -24.82 -5.80 -5.48
CA ARG A 155 -24.83 -5.30 -4.09
C ARG A 155 -24.55 -3.80 -4.01
N GLY A 156 -23.65 -3.29 -4.85
CA GLY A 156 -23.38 -1.86 -4.98
C GLY A 156 -24.58 -1.08 -5.48
N LEU A 157 -25.29 -1.57 -6.51
CA LEU A 157 -26.52 -0.93 -7.01
C LEU A 157 -27.64 -0.92 -5.97
N ILE A 158 -27.81 -2.01 -5.22
CA ILE A 158 -28.77 -2.05 -4.11
C ILE A 158 -28.43 -0.97 -3.08
N GLU A 159 -27.15 -0.74 -2.80
CA GLU A 159 -26.74 0.30 -1.85
C GLU A 159 -26.92 1.72 -2.40
N LEU A 160 -26.49 1.97 -3.64
CA LEU A 160 -26.63 3.27 -4.30
C LEU A 160 -28.09 3.73 -4.44
N ARG A 161 -29.06 2.80 -4.33
CA ARG A 161 -30.50 3.12 -4.30
C ARG A 161 -31.05 3.47 -2.92
N LYS A 162 -30.34 3.18 -1.83
CA LYS A 162 -30.81 3.44 -0.45
C LYS A 162 -30.56 4.87 0.01
N ALA A 163 -29.58 5.54 -0.57
CA ALA A 163 -29.17 6.89 -0.20
C ALA A 163 -28.51 7.58 -1.41
N GLU A 164 -28.43 8.91 -1.37
CA GLU A 164 -27.68 9.67 -2.36
C GLU A 164 -26.18 9.56 -2.07
N TYR A 165 -25.43 9.07 -3.06
CA TYR A 165 -23.97 9.02 -3.03
C TYR A 165 -23.42 10.10 -3.95
N GLY A 166 -22.49 10.91 -3.42
CA GLY A 166 -21.83 11.97 -4.19
C GLY A 166 -20.71 11.43 -5.08
N ALA A 167 -20.11 10.30 -4.70
CA ALA A 167 -19.01 9.70 -5.45
C ALA A 167 -18.87 8.18 -5.21
N ILE A 168 -18.23 7.53 -6.17
CA ILE A 168 -17.67 6.18 -6.03
C ILE A 168 -16.15 6.34 -5.97
N TYR A 169 -15.50 5.59 -5.08
CA TYR A 169 -14.06 5.40 -5.05
C TYR A 169 -13.77 3.92 -5.33
N SER A 170 -12.72 3.60 -6.07
CA SER A 170 -12.22 2.22 -6.12
C SER A 170 -10.71 2.16 -6.15
N THR A 171 -10.16 1.08 -5.63
CA THR A 171 -8.72 0.86 -5.53
C THR A 171 -8.29 -0.43 -6.22
N SER A 172 -7.09 -0.44 -6.80
CA SER A 172 -6.43 -1.63 -7.33
C SER A 172 -4.99 -1.73 -6.83
N PRO A 173 -4.35 -2.92 -6.90
CA PRO A 173 -4.91 -4.24 -7.21
C PRO A 173 -5.89 -4.79 -6.15
N PRO A 174 -6.87 -5.62 -6.55
CA PRO A 174 -7.11 -6.15 -7.90
C PRO A 174 -7.88 -5.20 -8.83
N VAL A 175 -7.69 -5.38 -10.14
CA VAL A 175 -8.31 -4.58 -11.21
C VAL A 175 -9.83 -4.73 -11.28
N SER A 176 -10.36 -5.90 -10.87
CA SER A 176 -11.79 -6.17 -10.76
C SER A 176 -12.54 -5.11 -9.95
N GLY A 177 -11.90 -4.46 -8.97
CA GLY A 177 -12.49 -3.32 -8.23
C GLY A 177 -12.84 -2.13 -9.12
N HIS A 178 -11.96 -1.78 -10.06
CA HIS A 178 -12.22 -0.72 -11.04
C HIS A 178 -13.31 -1.12 -12.05
N ILE A 179 -13.39 -2.40 -12.43
CA ILE A 179 -14.46 -2.89 -13.32
C ILE A 179 -15.83 -2.75 -12.64
N VAL A 180 -15.93 -3.11 -11.36
CA VAL A 180 -17.14 -2.91 -10.55
C VAL A 180 -17.51 -1.43 -10.50
N ALA A 181 -16.57 -0.56 -10.16
CA ALA A 181 -16.83 0.87 -10.05
C ALA A 181 -17.22 1.52 -11.39
N ALA A 182 -16.58 1.13 -12.49
CA ALA A 182 -16.95 1.59 -13.83
C ALA A 182 -18.38 1.19 -14.21
N ALA A 183 -18.81 -0.02 -13.84
CA ALA A 183 -20.19 -0.48 -14.05
C ALA A 183 -21.18 0.26 -13.16
N LEU A 184 -20.88 0.40 -11.86
CA LEU A 184 -21.72 1.13 -10.90
C LEU A 184 -21.89 2.60 -11.31
N SER A 185 -20.81 3.29 -11.66
CA SER A 185 -20.84 4.68 -12.11
C SER A 185 -21.69 4.84 -13.37
N ARG A 186 -21.51 3.97 -14.37
CA ARG A 186 -22.32 4.00 -15.59
C ARG A 186 -23.82 3.78 -15.32
N LEU A 187 -24.16 2.88 -14.40
CA LEU A 187 -25.55 2.47 -14.14
C LEU A 187 -26.28 3.40 -13.18
N SER A 188 -25.56 4.08 -12.29
CA SER A 188 -26.13 5.00 -11.29
C SER A 188 -25.99 6.48 -11.66
N GLY A 189 -25.07 6.82 -12.56
CA GLY A 189 -24.71 8.21 -12.85
C GLY A 189 -23.79 8.85 -11.81
N VAL A 190 -23.44 8.15 -10.72
CA VAL A 190 -22.55 8.67 -9.68
C VAL A 190 -21.12 8.76 -10.22
N PRO A 191 -20.42 9.89 -10.05
CA PRO A 191 -19.08 10.07 -10.59
C PRO A 191 -18.04 9.24 -9.81
N TRP A 192 -16.91 8.94 -10.44
CA TRP A 192 -16.00 7.89 -9.96
C TRP A 192 -14.52 8.32 -9.92
N VAL A 193 -13.88 8.14 -8.77
CA VAL A 193 -12.43 8.27 -8.55
C VAL A 193 -11.76 6.88 -8.61
N ALA A 194 -10.81 6.69 -9.52
CA ALA A 194 -10.04 5.44 -9.64
C ALA A 194 -8.64 5.58 -9.05
N ASP A 195 -8.36 4.86 -7.97
CA ASP A 195 -7.06 4.81 -7.29
C ASP A 195 -6.19 3.65 -7.80
N LEU A 196 -5.28 3.99 -8.71
CA LEU A 196 -4.32 3.15 -9.40
C LEU A 196 -2.99 3.16 -8.65
N ARG A 197 -2.92 2.37 -7.57
CA ARG A 197 -1.74 2.32 -6.67
C ARG A 197 -0.53 1.65 -7.30
N ASP A 198 -0.80 0.71 -8.19
CA ASP A 198 0.19 0.04 -9.02
C ASP A 198 -0.16 0.31 -10.49
N PRO A 199 0.83 0.29 -11.41
CA PRO A 199 0.57 0.31 -12.83
C PRO A 199 -0.41 -0.79 -13.22
N TRP A 200 -1.33 -0.46 -14.13
CA TRP A 200 -2.26 -1.45 -14.68
C TRP A 200 -1.52 -2.68 -15.23
N ARG A 201 -0.39 -2.42 -15.89
CA ARG A 201 0.56 -3.43 -16.36
C ARG A 201 1.76 -3.45 -15.43
N HIS A 202 1.80 -4.43 -14.54
CA HIS A 202 2.97 -4.57 -13.68
C HIS A 202 4.14 -5.14 -14.49
N PRO A 203 5.36 -4.57 -14.41
CA PRO A 203 6.53 -5.07 -15.14
C PRO A 203 6.98 -6.49 -14.75
N TYR A 204 6.38 -7.09 -13.73
CA TYR A 204 6.73 -8.42 -13.22
C TYR A 204 5.67 -9.48 -13.59
N ILE A 205 4.70 -9.14 -14.44
CA ILE A 205 3.67 -10.06 -14.89
C ILE A 205 3.74 -10.18 -16.41
N ASP A 206 4.08 -11.36 -16.89
CA ASP A 206 4.07 -11.68 -18.31
C ASP A 206 2.66 -12.07 -18.78
N PHE A 207 2.14 -11.31 -19.74
CA PHE A 207 0.88 -11.60 -20.42
C PHE A 207 1.13 -12.16 -21.82
N SER A 208 0.19 -12.99 -22.31
CA SER A 208 0.16 -13.34 -23.74
C SER A 208 -0.32 -12.16 -24.59
N PRO A 209 -0.02 -12.11 -25.90
CA PRO A 209 -0.43 -11.00 -26.75
C PRO A 209 -1.95 -10.73 -26.79
N LEU A 210 -2.78 -11.75 -26.59
CA LEU A 210 -4.23 -11.57 -26.52
C LEU A 210 -4.67 -11.01 -25.16
N GLN A 211 -4.10 -11.51 -24.06
CA GLN A 211 -4.31 -10.95 -22.72
C GLN A 211 -3.90 -9.47 -22.70
N ASP A 212 -2.75 -9.15 -23.28
CA ASP A 212 -2.30 -7.77 -23.45
C ASP A 212 -3.33 -6.90 -24.16
N ARG A 213 -3.89 -7.37 -25.27
CA ARG A 213 -4.90 -6.59 -26.00
C ARG A 213 -6.16 -6.35 -25.17
N ILE A 214 -6.57 -7.32 -24.36
CA ILE A 214 -7.75 -7.17 -23.50
C ILE A 214 -7.43 -6.25 -22.33
N ASP A 215 -6.29 -6.40 -21.67
CA ASP A 215 -5.88 -5.51 -20.57
C ASP A 215 -5.72 -4.07 -21.04
N ALA A 216 -5.10 -3.83 -22.20
CA ALA A 216 -5.04 -2.49 -22.78
C ALA A 216 -6.42 -1.89 -23.08
N ARG A 217 -7.43 -2.72 -23.35
CA ARG A 217 -8.82 -2.26 -23.53
C ARG A 217 -9.47 -1.93 -22.20
N LEU A 218 -9.25 -2.75 -21.16
CA LEU A 218 -9.77 -2.50 -19.82
C LEU A 218 -9.10 -1.28 -19.17
N GLU A 219 -7.78 -1.12 -19.32
CA GLU A 219 -7.03 0.07 -18.88
C GLU A 219 -7.62 1.32 -19.52
N ARG A 220 -7.76 1.35 -20.86
CA ARG A 220 -8.40 2.47 -21.57
C ARG A 220 -9.84 2.72 -21.14
N LEU A 221 -10.59 1.68 -20.80
CA LEU A 221 -11.94 1.81 -20.29
C LEU A 221 -11.95 2.58 -18.96
N VAL A 222 -11.06 2.20 -18.04
CA VAL A 222 -10.92 2.85 -16.73
C VAL A 222 -10.43 4.28 -16.87
N LEU A 223 -9.32 4.49 -17.57
CA LEU A 223 -8.74 5.82 -17.76
C LEU A 223 -9.72 6.82 -18.41
N ARG A 224 -10.58 6.36 -19.32
CA ARG A 224 -11.55 7.22 -20.00
C ARG A 224 -12.87 7.44 -19.26
N ARG A 225 -13.23 6.57 -18.32
CA ARG A 225 -14.52 6.63 -17.62
C ARG A 225 -14.43 7.18 -16.21
N ALA A 226 -13.28 7.03 -15.56
CA ALA A 226 -13.07 7.64 -14.26
C ALA A 226 -13.16 9.17 -14.41
N SER A 227 -13.84 9.79 -13.45
CA SER A 227 -13.95 11.24 -13.31
C SER A 227 -12.69 11.85 -12.71
N ALA A 228 -11.88 11.07 -11.99
CA ALA A 228 -10.52 11.40 -11.60
C ALA A 228 -9.68 10.13 -11.44
N LEU A 229 -8.37 10.28 -11.62
CA LEU A 229 -7.38 9.21 -11.44
C LEU A 229 -6.47 9.59 -10.28
N VAL A 230 -6.23 8.65 -9.37
CA VAL A 230 -5.30 8.82 -8.25
C VAL A 230 -4.21 7.77 -8.36
N THR A 231 -2.98 8.12 -8.03
CA THR A 231 -1.86 7.20 -7.85
C THR A 231 -1.01 7.60 -6.67
N VAL A 232 0.06 6.86 -6.38
CA VAL A 232 0.79 6.93 -5.11
C VAL A 232 2.16 7.61 -5.18
N SER A 233 2.56 8.09 -6.36
CA SER A 233 3.77 8.89 -6.54
C SER A 233 3.68 9.79 -7.77
N GLU A 234 4.45 10.88 -7.76
CA GLU A 234 4.48 11.87 -8.82
C GLU A 234 4.95 11.29 -10.16
N PRO A 235 6.01 10.45 -10.24
CA PRO A 235 6.40 9.83 -11.51
C PRO A 235 5.31 8.94 -12.10
N LEU A 236 4.55 8.22 -11.26
CA LEU A 236 3.41 7.42 -11.73
C LEU A 236 2.25 8.31 -12.20
N ALA A 237 2.06 9.47 -11.56
CA ALA A 237 1.05 10.44 -11.99
C ALA A 237 1.40 11.00 -13.38
N ASP A 238 2.67 11.34 -13.62
CA ASP A 238 3.17 11.79 -14.91
C ASP A 238 2.99 10.73 -16.01
N GLU A 239 3.26 9.46 -15.69
CA GLU A 239 3.00 8.34 -16.62
C GLU A 239 1.52 8.19 -16.95
N LEU A 240 0.64 8.30 -15.95
CA LEU A 240 -0.80 8.26 -16.15
C LEU A 240 -1.30 9.45 -16.98
N LEU A 241 -0.75 10.65 -16.76
CA LEU A 241 -1.04 11.85 -17.54
C LEU A 241 -0.63 11.67 -19.00
N ALA A 242 0.58 11.16 -19.26
CA ALA A 242 1.07 10.91 -20.61
C ALA A 242 0.20 9.91 -21.38
N ARG A 243 -0.40 8.93 -20.67
CA ARG A 243 -1.30 7.93 -21.26
C ARG A 243 -2.75 8.41 -21.36
N ASN A 244 -3.17 9.38 -20.56
CA ASN A 244 -4.55 9.85 -20.47
C ASN A 244 -4.76 11.16 -21.24
N GLY A 245 -5.27 11.06 -22.47
CA GLY A 245 -5.54 12.23 -23.33
C GLY A 245 -6.83 13.02 -23.06
N ARG A 246 -7.41 13.04 -21.83
CA ARG A 246 -8.71 13.72 -21.52
C ARG A 246 -8.85 14.24 -20.05
N ARG A 247 -9.86 15.11 -19.80
CA ARG A 247 -10.41 15.60 -18.50
C ARG A 247 -11.96 15.66 -18.51
N PRO A 248 -12.71 15.69 -17.36
CA PRO A 248 -12.59 16.54 -16.13
C PRO A 248 -11.85 15.89 -14.94
N CYS A 249 -11.51 16.68 -13.89
CA CYS A 249 -10.71 16.39 -12.66
C CYS A 249 -9.51 15.44 -12.86
N GLY A 250 -8.30 16.01 -12.91
CA GLY A 250 -7.08 15.37 -13.42
C GLY A 250 -6.52 14.21 -12.61
N VAL A 251 -5.43 13.66 -13.15
CA VAL A 251 -4.57 12.73 -12.42
C VAL A 251 -4.00 13.45 -11.20
N ALA A 252 -4.14 12.84 -10.02
CA ALA A 252 -3.61 13.33 -8.76
C ALA A 252 -2.68 12.29 -8.12
N CYS A 253 -1.71 12.76 -7.36
CA CYS A 253 -0.85 11.93 -6.52
C CYS A 253 -1.36 12.04 -5.08
N VAL A 254 -1.75 10.92 -4.48
CA VAL A 254 -1.99 10.81 -3.04
C VAL A 254 -1.17 9.60 -2.58
N THR A 255 -0.06 9.87 -1.90
CA THR A 255 0.89 8.83 -1.46
C THR A 255 0.28 7.92 -0.40
N ASN A 256 0.98 6.84 -0.02
CA ASN A 256 0.65 6.17 1.26
C ASN A 256 1.15 7.01 2.43
N GLY A 257 0.77 6.65 3.65
CA GLY A 257 1.15 7.42 4.82
C GLY A 257 1.37 6.59 6.06
N PHE A 258 1.77 7.29 7.12
CA PHE A 258 1.76 6.79 8.48
C PHE A 258 0.51 7.26 9.22
N ASP A 259 0.17 6.57 10.30
CA ASP A 259 -0.92 6.96 11.18
C ASP A 259 -0.32 7.58 12.45
N PRO A 260 -0.56 8.86 12.75
CA PRO A 260 -0.05 9.50 13.96
C PRO A 260 -0.50 8.81 15.25
N VAL A 261 -1.64 8.13 15.23
CA VAL A 261 -2.15 7.39 16.40
C VAL A 261 -1.25 6.20 16.68
N ASP A 262 -0.71 5.59 15.63
CA ASP A 262 0.25 4.50 15.75
C ASP A 262 1.56 5.01 16.39
N ALA A 263 1.91 6.30 16.25
CA ALA A 263 3.18 6.92 16.68
C ALA A 263 3.34 7.20 18.18
N SER A 264 2.24 7.22 18.94
CA SER A 264 2.20 7.75 20.32
C SER A 264 2.72 6.81 21.43
N GLU A 265 3.01 5.54 21.13
CA GLU A 265 3.40 4.54 22.12
C GLU A 265 4.78 3.93 21.80
N GLY A 266 5.77 4.11 22.68
CA GLY A 266 7.06 3.43 22.57
C GLY A 266 8.11 3.89 23.57
N ALA A 267 8.95 2.96 24.04
CA ALA A 267 10.13 3.27 24.81
C ALA A 267 11.18 4.03 23.95
N PRO A 268 11.98 4.93 24.55
CA PRO A 268 13.09 5.57 23.84
C PRO A 268 14.09 4.50 23.34
N PRO A 269 14.89 4.81 22.31
CA PRO A 269 15.87 3.87 21.78
C PRO A 269 16.87 3.45 22.86
N SER A 270 17.33 2.21 22.79
CA SER A 270 18.39 1.73 23.68
C SER A 270 19.66 2.54 23.45
N SER A 271 20.26 3.03 24.54
CA SER A 271 21.57 3.70 24.51
C SER A 271 22.75 2.72 24.48
N ASP A 272 22.49 1.42 24.65
CA ASP A 272 23.54 0.42 24.87
C ASP A 272 24.11 -0.10 23.54
N ARG A 273 23.24 -0.21 22.53
CA ARG A 273 23.59 -0.72 21.20
C ARG A 273 23.08 0.20 20.09
N PHE A 274 23.85 0.27 19.01
CA PHE A 274 23.47 0.85 17.73
C PHE A 274 22.55 -0.15 17.01
N VAL A 275 21.24 0.11 17.07
CA VAL A 275 20.21 -0.79 16.54
C VAL A 275 19.67 -0.28 15.21
N LEU A 276 19.80 -1.10 14.16
CA LEU A 276 19.15 -0.92 12.86
C LEU A 276 18.02 -1.93 12.70
N THR A 277 16.79 -1.46 12.43
CA THR A 277 15.64 -2.37 12.28
C THR A 277 15.02 -2.33 10.89
N TYR A 278 14.79 -3.50 10.32
CA TYR A 278 14.02 -3.72 9.11
C TYR A 278 12.73 -4.48 9.42
N THR A 279 11.57 -3.96 9.04
CA THR A 279 10.27 -4.63 9.22
C THR A 279 9.58 -4.94 7.89
N GLY A 280 9.58 -6.22 7.47
CA GLY A 280 8.80 -6.77 6.37
C GLY A 280 9.46 -8.00 5.72
N ALA A 281 8.90 -8.47 4.62
CA ALA A 281 9.46 -9.61 3.87
C ALA A 281 10.60 -9.18 2.93
N LEU A 282 11.69 -9.97 2.88
CA LEU A 282 12.84 -9.76 2.01
C LEU A 282 12.71 -10.55 0.68
N PHE A 283 11.63 -10.29 -0.08
CA PHE A 283 11.23 -11.02 -1.30
C PHE A 283 12.38 -11.58 -2.16
N GLY A 284 12.82 -12.82 -1.89
CA GLY A 284 13.90 -13.50 -2.62
C GLY A 284 15.20 -12.68 -2.72
N LEU A 285 15.55 -11.94 -1.67
CA LEU A 285 16.70 -11.02 -1.58
C LEU A 285 16.76 -9.91 -2.66
N ARG A 286 15.65 -9.60 -3.34
CA ARG A 286 15.60 -8.40 -4.19
C ARG A 286 15.75 -7.11 -3.36
N GLN A 287 15.29 -7.15 -2.11
CA GLN A 287 15.62 -6.16 -1.09
C GLN A 287 16.94 -6.57 -0.44
N ASP A 288 18.04 -6.40 -1.17
CA ASP A 288 19.32 -7.01 -0.83
C ASP A 288 19.93 -6.40 0.45
N PRO A 289 20.07 -7.17 1.55
CA PRO A 289 20.74 -6.71 2.75
C PRO A 289 22.27 -6.87 2.69
N ALA A 290 22.82 -7.53 1.66
CA ALA A 290 24.25 -7.83 1.57
C ALA A 290 25.14 -6.59 1.57
N PRO A 291 24.85 -5.49 0.84
CA PRO A 291 25.67 -4.28 0.91
C PRO A 291 25.79 -3.74 2.33
N LEU A 292 24.69 -3.71 3.09
CA LEU A 292 24.68 -3.29 4.49
C LEU A 292 25.50 -4.21 5.39
N LEU A 293 25.17 -5.50 5.39
CA LEU A 293 25.76 -6.46 6.31
C LEU A 293 27.26 -6.63 6.06
N GLN A 294 27.69 -6.67 4.80
CA GLN A 294 29.11 -6.76 4.45
C GLN A 294 29.87 -5.48 4.81
N THR A 295 29.24 -4.31 4.71
CA THR A 295 29.90 -3.04 5.09
C THR A 295 30.09 -2.98 6.61
N LEU A 296 29.09 -3.36 7.40
CA LEU A 296 29.21 -3.45 8.85
C LEU A 296 30.25 -4.49 9.29
N ASP A 297 30.29 -5.66 8.64
CA ASP A 297 31.27 -6.71 8.92
C ASP A 297 32.71 -6.27 8.60
N GLY A 298 32.90 -5.53 7.50
CA GLY A 298 34.18 -4.90 7.16
C GLY A 298 34.61 -3.86 8.19
N LEU A 299 33.70 -2.93 8.54
CA LEU A 299 33.96 -1.92 9.57
C LEU A 299 34.31 -2.54 10.93
N ALA A 300 33.66 -3.65 11.30
CA ALA A 300 33.97 -4.38 12.53
C ALA A 300 35.34 -5.06 12.46
N SER A 301 35.69 -5.61 11.30
CA SER A 301 37.00 -6.24 11.04
C SER A 301 38.15 -5.23 11.10
N GLU A 302 37.91 -4.00 10.70
CA GLU A 302 38.86 -2.88 10.78
C GLU A 302 38.98 -2.28 12.19
N GLY A 303 38.08 -2.64 13.11
CA GLY A 303 38.01 -2.06 14.45
C GLY A 303 37.35 -0.67 14.48
N SER A 304 36.71 -0.25 13.40
CA SER A 304 36.02 1.04 13.27
C SER A 304 34.64 1.04 13.95
N VAL A 305 34.04 -0.13 14.16
CA VAL A 305 32.81 -0.32 14.96
C VAL A 305 32.98 -1.51 15.91
N ASP A 306 32.37 -1.44 17.10
CA ASP A 306 32.36 -2.57 18.03
C ASP A 306 31.21 -3.53 17.66
N PRO A 307 31.50 -4.77 17.21
CA PRO A 307 30.46 -5.74 16.85
C PRO A 307 29.56 -6.13 18.03
N GLY A 308 30.02 -5.99 19.29
CA GLY A 308 29.21 -6.24 20.48
C GLY A 308 28.17 -5.15 20.76
N ARG A 309 28.33 -3.97 20.14
CA ARG A 309 27.45 -2.81 20.27
C ARG A 309 26.62 -2.55 19.02
N VAL A 310 26.74 -3.33 17.95
CA VAL A 310 25.92 -3.21 16.74
C VAL A 310 24.88 -4.33 16.70
N LEU A 311 23.64 -4.00 16.33
CA LEU A 311 22.57 -4.98 16.14
C LEU A 311 21.68 -4.60 14.95
N VAL A 312 21.58 -5.49 13.97
CA VAL A 312 20.68 -5.38 12.81
C VAL A 312 19.55 -6.39 12.97
N ARG A 313 18.32 -5.89 13.16
CA ARG A 313 17.13 -6.71 13.37
C ARG A 313 16.29 -6.83 12.11
N PHE A 314 15.90 -8.05 11.77
CA PHE A 314 14.98 -8.35 10.68
C PHE A 314 13.67 -8.95 11.22
N PHE A 315 12.59 -8.20 11.14
CA PHE A 315 11.23 -8.67 11.44
C PHE A 315 10.52 -9.03 10.13
N GLY A 316 10.14 -10.29 9.96
CA GLY A 316 9.47 -10.76 8.75
C GLY A 316 9.52 -12.28 8.60
N PRO A 317 8.91 -12.83 7.53
CA PRO A 317 9.06 -14.23 7.18
C PRO A 317 10.53 -14.61 7.03
N ARG A 318 10.88 -15.83 7.46
CA ARG A 318 12.23 -16.35 7.33
C ARG A 318 12.62 -16.46 5.85
N GLU A 319 13.78 -15.92 5.51
CA GLU A 319 14.34 -15.93 4.15
C GLU A 319 15.64 -16.73 4.15
N PRO A 320 15.71 -17.92 3.53
CA PRO A 320 16.92 -18.76 3.53
C PRO A 320 18.17 -18.04 2.99
N GLY A 321 17.98 -17.12 2.05
CA GLY A 321 19.08 -16.30 1.53
C GLY A 321 19.71 -15.40 2.59
N LEU A 322 18.91 -14.88 3.53
CA LEU A 322 19.42 -14.07 4.65
C LEU A 322 20.23 -14.95 5.62
N ASP A 323 19.75 -16.15 5.93
CA ASP A 323 20.46 -17.09 6.81
C ASP A 323 21.85 -17.44 6.23
N ALA A 324 21.92 -17.69 4.93
CA ALA A 324 23.17 -17.98 4.23
C ALA A 324 24.14 -16.79 4.25
N LEU A 325 23.63 -15.57 4.07
CA LEU A 325 24.42 -14.35 4.15
C LEU A 325 24.99 -14.13 5.56
N ILE A 326 24.18 -14.32 6.60
CA ILE A 326 24.62 -14.21 8.01
C ILE A 326 25.73 -15.23 8.29
N GLY A 327 25.59 -16.48 7.81
CA GLY A 327 26.61 -17.51 8.00
C GLY A 327 27.95 -17.23 7.32
N GLY A 328 28.01 -16.27 6.39
CA GLY A 328 29.24 -15.84 5.72
C GLY A 328 29.94 -14.63 6.37
N LEU A 329 29.36 -14.02 7.41
CA LEU A 329 29.94 -12.87 8.11
C LEU A 329 30.99 -13.32 9.13
N ALA A 330 32.02 -12.49 9.36
CA ALA A 330 32.96 -12.70 10.46
C ALA A 330 32.28 -12.50 11.83
N TYR A 331 31.31 -11.58 11.90
CA TYR A 331 30.57 -11.23 13.11
C TYR A 331 29.06 -11.48 12.97
N PRO A 332 28.61 -12.76 12.86
CA PRO A 332 27.20 -13.08 12.67
C PRO A 332 26.30 -12.63 13.84
N GLY A 333 26.87 -12.46 15.04
CA GLY A 333 26.16 -11.99 16.24
C GLY A 333 25.62 -10.55 16.14
N MET A 334 26.02 -9.78 15.13
CA MET A 334 25.46 -8.47 14.84
C MET A 334 24.07 -8.55 14.21
N VAL A 335 23.58 -9.72 13.78
CA VAL A 335 22.32 -9.86 13.06
C VAL A 335 21.34 -10.73 13.83
N GLU A 336 20.11 -10.25 13.97
CA GLU A 336 19.01 -10.95 14.63
C GLU A 336 17.81 -11.10 13.68
N VAL A 337 17.34 -12.33 13.49
CA VAL A 337 16.13 -12.63 12.71
C VAL A 337 14.98 -12.89 13.68
N CYS A 338 14.11 -11.90 13.85
CA CYS A 338 13.05 -11.90 14.87
C CYS A 338 11.76 -12.62 14.42
N GLY A 339 11.66 -12.97 13.14
CA GLY A 339 10.48 -13.65 12.58
C GLY A 339 9.27 -12.73 12.40
N VAL A 340 8.10 -13.32 12.14
CA VAL A 340 6.84 -12.58 11.97
C VAL A 340 6.24 -12.27 13.33
N VAL A 341 6.06 -10.98 13.61
CA VAL A 341 5.46 -10.48 14.86
C VAL A 341 4.15 -9.74 14.58
N PRO A 342 3.28 -9.54 15.60
CA PRO A 342 2.13 -8.66 15.48
C PRO A 342 2.53 -7.23 15.12
N ARG A 343 1.63 -6.49 14.45
CA ARG A 343 1.94 -5.14 13.92
C ARG A 343 2.34 -4.19 15.03
N GLY A 344 1.65 -4.24 16.18
CA GLY A 344 2.00 -3.41 17.34
C GLY A 344 3.46 -3.58 17.77
N ARG A 345 3.95 -4.82 17.88
CA ARG A 345 5.36 -5.10 18.21
C ARG A 345 6.34 -4.66 17.13
N ALA A 346 5.97 -4.75 15.85
CA ALA A 346 6.81 -4.23 14.78
C ALA A 346 6.98 -2.70 14.86
N LEU A 347 5.89 -1.97 15.14
CA LEU A 347 5.91 -0.51 15.33
C LEU A 347 6.71 -0.12 16.58
N GLU A 348 6.59 -0.87 17.67
CA GLU A 348 7.39 -0.66 18.88
C GLU A 348 8.89 -0.88 18.60
N ALA A 349 9.25 -1.98 17.93
CA ALA A 349 10.63 -2.25 17.54
C ALA A 349 11.23 -1.17 16.62
N GLN A 350 10.42 -0.59 15.72
CA GLN A 350 10.85 0.56 14.91
C GLN A 350 11.24 1.76 15.78
N ARG A 351 10.50 2.03 16.88
CA ARG A 351 10.76 3.16 17.80
C ARG A 351 11.92 2.93 18.76
N GLU A 352 12.11 1.69 19.20
CA GLU A 352 13.22 1.25 20.04
C GLU A 352 14.58 1.31 19.32
N SER A 353 14.57 1.48 17.99
CA SER A 353 15.78 1.43 17.17
C SER A 353 16.51 2.76 17.12
N THR A 354 17.84 2.72 17.04
CA THR A 354 18.64 3.93 16.78
C THR A 354 18.32 4.51 15.41
N ALA A 355 18.15 3.64 14.41
CA ALA A 355 17.68 4.00 13.08
C ALA A 355 16.89 2.84 12.43
N VAL A 356 16.10 3.16 11.41
CA VAL A 356 15.27 2.18 10.70
C VAL A 356 15.70 2.03 9.25
N LEU A 357 15.59 0.81 8.73
CA LEU A 357 16.19 0.41 7.46
C LEU A 357 15.16 0.20 6.35
N VAL A 358 15.36 0.89 5.23
CA VAL A 358 14.62 0.67 3.98
C VAL A 358 15.58 0.06 2.95
N LEU A 359 15.25 -1.14 2.47
CA LEU A 359 16.00 -1.82 1.42
C LEU A 359 15.19 -1.82 0.13
N LEU A 360 15.69 -1.19 -0.93
CA LEU A 360 15.01 -1.09 -2.22
C LEU A 360 15.65 -2.01 -3.25
N TRP A 361 14.86 -2.37 -4.26
CA TRP A 361 15.35 -3.17 -5.37
C TRP A 361 16.17 -2.27 -6.30
N ASP A 362 17.23 -2.83 -6.85
CA ASP A 362 18.00 -2.19 -7.90
C ASP A 362 17.30 -2.37 -9.26
N GLU A 363 16.22 -1.60 -9.47
CA GLU A 363 15.45 -1.61 -10.71
C GLU A 363 14.81 -0.23 -10.98
N PRO A 364 14.84 0.26 -12.24
CA PRO A 364 14.19 1.51 -12.67
C PRO A 364 12.75 1.74 -12.22
N TYR A 365 11.94 0.68 -12.12
CA TYR A 365 10.56 0.79 -11.65
C TYR A 365 10.48 1.16 -10.16
N THR A 366 11.35 0.59 -9.33
CA THR A 366 11.36 0.83 -7.87
C THR A 366 11.75 2.26 -7.52
N ALA A 367 12.59 2.89 -8.34
CA ALA A 367 12.96 4.31 -8.21
C ALA A 367 11.74 5.27 -8.28
N LYS A 368 10.58 4.79 -8.79
CA LYS A 368 9.34 5.57 -8.95
C LYS A 368 8.35 5.39 -7.80
N ILE A 369 8.63 4.54 -6.82
CA ILE A 369 7.70 4.23 -5.74
C ILE A 369 8.38 4.40 -4.37
N TYR A 370 7.65 4.95 -3.40
CA TYR A 370 8.17 5.13 -2.04
C TYR A 370 8.28 3.81 -1.26
N GLY A 371 7.43 2.84 -1.57
CA GLY A 371 7.19 1.69 -0.72
C GLY A 371 6.44 2.07 0.57
N GLY A 372 5.59 1.17 1.08
CA GLY A 372 4.82 1.46 2.31
C GLY A 372 5.69 1.70 3.54
N LYS A 373 6.86 1.04 3.63
CA LYS A 373 7.76 1.11 4.78
C LYS A 373 8.39 2.50 4.96
N ALA A 374 8.86 3.12 3.87
CA ALA A 374 9.53 4.42 3.95
C ALA A 374 8.61 5.50 4.52
N LEU A 375 7.33 5.46 4.13
CA LEU A 375 6.31 6.39 4.60
C LEU A 375 5.84 6.05 6.03
N GLU A 376 5.70 4.76 6.37
CA GLU A 376 5.37 4.31 7.73
C GLU A 376 6.45 4.73 8.75
N TYR A 377 7.72 4.62 8.39
CA TYR A 377 8.85 4.97 9.25
C TYR A 377 8.95 6.46 9.58
N LEU A 378 8.32 7.34 8.81
CA LEU A 378 8.21 8.75 9.20
C LEU A 378 7.51 8.88 10.57
N GLY A 379 6.49 8.05 10.83
CA GLY A 379 5.79 7.97 12.11
C GLY A 379 6.54 7.24 13.22
N ALA A 380 7.71 6.64 12.94
CA ALA A 380 8.57 6.06 13.97
C ALA A 380 9.44 7.13 14.66
N GLY A 381 9.63 8.30 14.04
CA GLY A 381 10.47 9.36 14.57
C GLY A 381 11.94 8.97 14.70
N ARG A 382 12.42 8.07 13.80
CA ARG A 382 13.80 7.60 13.78
C ARG A 382 14.47 7.89 12.45
N PRO A 383 15.79 8.18 12.43
CA PRO A 383 16.54 8.33 11.21
C PRO A 383 16.35 7.12 10.29
N ILE A 384 16.01 7.38 9.04
CA ILE A 384 15.81 6.35 8.01
C ILE A 384 17.10 6.17 7.23
N LEU A 385 17.68 4.97 7.23
CA LEU A 385 18.74 4.59 6.29
C LEU A 385 18.10 3.83 5.13
N ALA A 386 18.12 4.42 3.94
CA ALA A 386 17.59 3.80 2.73
C ALA A 386 18.73 3.34 1.81
N TRP A 387 18.87 2.03 1.63
CA TRP A 387 19.65 1.47 0.52
C TRP A 387 18.85 1.64 -0.76
N ASN A 388 19.31 2.53 -1.64
CA ASN A 388 18.59 2.97 -2.83
C ASN A 388 19.48 3.00 -4.08
N PRO A 389 19.96 1.85 -4.55
CA PRO A 389 20.98 1.78 -5.61
C PRO A 389 20.52 2.40 -6.94
N SER A 390 19.23 2.31 -7.27
CA SER A 390 18.66 2.92 -8.46
C SER A 390 18.29 4.41 -8.29
N GLY A 391 18.51 5.00 -7.12
CA GLY A 391 18.08 6.36 -6.81
C GLY A 391 16.56 6.54 -6.84
N GLY A 392 16.10 7.75 -7.17
CA GLY A 392 14.67 8.05 -7.30
C GLY A 392 14.02 8.70 -6.08
N ILE A 393 12.68 8.63 -6.03
CA ILE A 393 11.86 9.57 -5.24
C ILE A 393 12.05 9.47 -3.72
N ILE A 394 12.56 8.35 -3.21
CA ILE A 394 12.86 8.20 -1.78
C ILE A 394 14.00 9.13 -1.35
N GLY A 395 14.97 9.40 -2.23
CA GLY A 395 15.99 10.39 -1.97
C GLY A 395 15.40 11.80 -1.78
N ASP A 396 14.43 12.17 -2.62
CA ASP A 396 13.71 13.44 -2.50
C ASP A 396 12.87 13.52 -1.22
N LEU A 397 12.19 12.42 -0.86
CA LEU A 397 11.41 12.33 0.38
C LEU A 397 12.30 12.58 1.60
N LEU A 398 13.43 11.86 1.71
CA LEU A 398 14.32 11.97 2.87
C LEU A 398 15.01 13.33 2.94
N ARG A 399 15.39 13.92 1.79
CA ARG A 399 15.93 15.28 1.74
C ARG A 399 14.91 16.33 2.18
N ARG A 400 13.69 16.26 1.66
CA ARG A 400 12.63 17.24 1.97
C ARG A 400 12.18 17.16 3.42
N THR A 401 12.04 15.95 3.95
CA THR A 401 11.57 15.74 5.34
C THR A 401 12.69 15.87 6.36
N GLY A 402 13.96 15.74 5.98
CA GLY A 402 15.08 15.64 6.94
C GLY A 402 15.08 14.33 7.74
N ALA A 403 14.24 13.36 7.36
CA ALA A 403 13.98 12.16 8.16
C ALA A 403 15.07 11.09 8.07
N GLY A 404 16.10 11.25 7.23
CA GLY A 404 17.13 10.25 7.06
C GLY A 404 18.05 10.47 5.86
N LYS A 405 18.79 9.41 5.48
CA LYS A 405 19.72 9.40 4.34
C LYS A 405 19.39 8.25 3.39
N ALA A 406 19.29 8.55 2.10
CA ALA A 406 19.31 7.56 1.03
C ALA A 406 20.74 7.45 0.50
N VAL A 407 21.24 6.23 0.39
CA VAL A 407 22.58 5.93 -0.13
C VAL A 407 22.45 5.07 -1.39
N CYS A 408 23.19 5.42 -2.42
CA CYS A 408 23.12 4.76 -3.73
C CYS A 408 24.25 3.76 -3.97
N ASP A 409 25.33 3.85 -3.20
CA ASP A 409 26.48 2.98 -3.34
C ASP A 409 27.11 2.62 -1.98
N ARG A 410 28.09 1.72 -2.01
CA ARG A 410 28.76 1.22 -0.81
C ARG A 410 29.65 2.26 -0.14
N GLU A 411 30.21 3.22 -0.87
CA GLU A 411 31.07 4.26 -0.31
C GLU A 411 30.24 5.25 0.50
N GLU A 412 29.09 5.66 -0.02
CA GLU A 412 28.10 6.46 0.69
C GLU A 412 27.59 5.74 1.93
N LEU A 413 27.22 4.46 1.79
CA LEU A 413 26.76 3.63 2.89
C LEU A 413 27.81 3.52 4.01
N HIS A 414 29.06 3.22 3.66
CA HIS A 414 30.18 3.15 4.59
C HIS A 414 30.35 4.45 5.38
N ARG A 415 30.39 5.60 4.67
CA ARG A 415 30.53 6.92 5.30
C ARG A 415 29.37 7.23 6.23
N VAL A 416 28.13 6.95 5.83
CA VAL A 416 26.94 7.21 6.66
C VAL A 416 26.94 6.32 7.91
N LEU A 417 27.29 5.04 7.78
CA LEU A 417 27.38 4.12 8.92
C LEU A 417 28.44 4.57 9.93
N LEU A 418 29.63 4.98 9.47
CA LEU A 418 30.66 5.53 10.35
C LEU A 418 30.23 6.81 11.05
N GLU A 419 29.61 7.74 10.32
CA GLU A 419 29.12 9.00 10.88
C GLU A 419 28.07 8.75 11.96
N TRP A 420 27.07 7.92 11.68
CA TRP A 420 25.99 7.60 12.61
C TRP A 420 26.46 6.78 13.81
N TYR A 421 27.34 5.81 13.58
CA TYR A 421 27.92 5.03 14.68
C TYR A 421 28.77 5.92 15.60
N GLY A 422 29.61 6.79 15.02
CA GLY A 422 30.39 7.75 15.80
C GLY A 422 29.53 8.77 16.56
N GLU A 423 28.39 9.19 16.01
CA GLU A 423 27.41 10.00 16.75
C GLU A 423 26.80 9.23 17.91
N PHE A 424 26.39 7.98 17.68
CA PHE A 424 25.87 7.08 18.69
C PHE A 424 26.89 6.84 19.83
N GLU A 425 28.18 6.69 19.54
CA GLU A 425 29.19 6.52 20.57
C GLU A 425 29.32 7.74 21.49
N ARG A 426 29.13 8.95 20.94
CA ARG A 426 29.23 10.20 21.70
C ARG A 426 27.96 10.56 22.47
N THR A 427 26.78 10.23 21.93
CA THR A 427 25.49 10.73 22.45
C THR A 427 24.55 9.63 22.94
N GLY A 428 24.84 8.36 22.63
CA GLY A 428 23.97 7.21 22.87
C GLY A 428 22.84 7.04 21.84
N THR A 429 22.74 7.91 20.83
CA THR A 429 21.71 7.84 19.78
C THR A 429 22.19 8.51 18.48
N VAL A 430 21.40 8.41 17.40
CA VAL A 430 21.54 9.27 16.22
C VAL A 430 20.41 10.30 16.23
N ALA A 431 20.73 11.56 15.97
CA ALA A 431 19.76 12.64 15.94
C ALA A 431 18.76 12.47 14.79
N PHE A 432 17.47 12.59 15.10
CA PHE A 432 16.43 12.70 14.10
C PHE A 432 16.20 14.17 13.74
N HIS A 433 16.41 14.52 12.48
CA HIS A 433 16.26 15.89 11.97
C HIS A 433 14.96 16.08 11.17
N GLY A 434 13.96 15.24 11.44
CA GLY A 434 12.65 15.32 10.80
C GLY A 434 11.99 16.68 10.99
N THR A 435 11.52 17.26 9.89
CA THR A 435 10.80 18.53 9.88
C THR A 435 9.30 18.26 9.97
N GLU A 436 8.72 18.52 11.16
CA GLU A 436 7.32 18.19 11.48
C GLU A 436 6.32 18.61 10.38
N PRO A 437 6.35 19.85 9.84
CA PRO A 437 5.40 20.27 8.81
C PRO A 437 5.52 19.51 7.49
N GLU A 438 6.72 19.01 7.15
CA GLU A 438 6.94 18.22 5.93
C GLU A 438 6.57 16.75 6.13
N ILE A 439 6.79 16.22 7.34
CA ILE A 439 6.41 14.87 7.71
C ILE A 439 4.88 14.74 7.78
N GLU A 440 4.20 15.69 8.42
CA GLU A 440 2.74 15.66 8.62
C GLU A 440 1.93 15.65 7.31
N ARG A 441 2.52 16.06 6.18
CA ARG A 441 1.90 15.90 4.85
C ARG A 441 1.63 14.43 4.50
N TYR A 442 2.40 13.52 5.07
CA TYR A 442 2.29 12.07 4.86
C TYR A 442 1.46 11.37 5.94
N SER A 443 0.82 12.11 6.85
CA SER A 443 -0.12 11.52 7.80
C SER A 443 -1.42 11.13 7.08
N TRP A 444 -2.06 10.04 7.52
CA TRP A 444 -3.35 9.62 6.94
C TRP A 444 -4.46 10.67 7.08
N GLU A 445 -4.36 11.57 8.07
CA GLU A 445 -5.25 12.71 8.23
C GLU A 445 -5.10 13.69 7.05
N SER A 446 -3.87 14.14 6.77
CA SER A 446 -3.55 15.01 5.63
C SER A 446 -3.93 14.37 4.29
N LEU A 447 -3.54 13.11 4.09
CA LEU A 447 -3.82 12.37 2.85
C LEU A 447 -5.32 12.14 2.61
N ALA A 448 -6.11 11.97 3.68
CA ALA A 448 -7.56 11.88 3.58
C ALA A 448 -8.19 13.23 3.22
N GLY A 449 -7.63 14.35 3.69
CA GLY A 449 -8.02 15.70 3.27
C GLY A 449 -7.75 15.96 1.78
N GLU A 450 -6.58 15.54 1.28
CA GLU A 450 -6.26 15.60 -0.15
C GLU A 450 -7.23 14.73 -0.99
N MET A 451 -7.47 13.49 -0.55
CA MET A 451 -8.44 12.60 -1.18
C MET A 451 -9.85 13.21 -1.16
N SER A 452 -10.27 13.81 -0.05
CA SER A 452 -11.57 14.49 0.07
C SER A 452 -11.71 15.63 -0.94
N SER A 453 -10.65 16.42 -1.15
CA SER A 453 -10.65 17.52 -2.13
C SER A 453 -10.83 17.00 -3.56
N ILE A 454 -10.24 15.85 -3.89
CA ILE A 454 -10.43 15.19 -5.19
C ILE A 454 -11.88 14.69 -5.33
N ILE A 455 -12.43 14.07 -4.28
CA ILE A 455 -13.81 13.59 -4.28
C ILE A 455 -14.79 14.77 -4.40
N ASP A 456 -14.53 15.90 -3.73
CA ASP A 456 -15.34 17.12 -3.82
C ASP A 456 -15.33 17.72 -5.24
N CYS A 457 -14.16 17.79 -5.90
CA CYS A 457 -14.05 18.18 -7.32
C CYS A 457 -14.95 17.32 -8.20
N VAL A 458 -14.86 16.00 -8.01
CA VAL A 458 -15.57 15.01 -8.81
C VAL A 458 -17.08 15.02 -8.56
N ALA A 459 -17.50 15.26 -7.32
CA ALA A 459 -18.89 15.35 -6.93
C ALA A 459 -19.55 16.70 -7.28
N GLY A 460 -18.78 17.69 -7.77
CA GLY A 460 -19.28 19.03 -8.09
C GLY A 460 -19.67 19.83 -6.84
N VAL A 461 -18.98 19.60 -5.72
CA VAL A 461 -19.18 20.36 -4.49
C VAL A 461 -18.41 21.68 -4.59
N GLU A 462 -19.13 22.80 -4.69
CA GLU A 462 -18.50 24.13 -4.61
C GLU A 462 -18.01 24.42 -3.19
N HIS A 463 -16.72 24.71 -3.02
CA HIS A 463 -16.19 25.24 -1.77
C HIS A 463 -16.56 26.72 -1.63
N PRO A 464 -16.99 27.19 -0.45
CA PRO A 464 -17.20 28.62 -0.22
C PRO A 464 -15.85 29.34 -0.28
N GLY A 465 -15.49 29.89 -1.45
CA GLY A 465 -14.25 30.66 -1.63
C GLY A 465 -13.58 30.58 -3.01
N SER A 466 -14.09 29.77 -3.95
CA SER A 466 -13.64 29.78 -5.35
C SER A 466 -14.33 30.83 -6.20
#